data_AF-K2A8W7-F1
#
_entry.id   AF-K2A8W7-F1
#
_cell.length_a   1.000
_cell.length_b   1.000
_cell.length_c   1.000
_cell.angle_alpha   90.00
_cell.angle_beta   90.00
_cell.angle_gamma   90.00
#
_symmetry.space_group_name_H-M   'P 1'
#
loop_
_entity.id
_entity.type
_entity.pdbx_description
1 polymer ?
#
loop_
_entity_poly.entity_id
_entity_poly.type
_entity_poly.pdbx_seq_one_letter_code
_entity_poly.pdbx_strand_id
1 'polypeptide(L)'
;MSNSPETSIPTRISREEIPASLDLKMKLRNLMPNLTPRNALFVEGILNIEEGIAPPGEYLDLLTSIIDLIGNNPDRTKRLTEERRSAERVDMMELMAPFNAAERRRIARNLHTIQMTDGCTVGCPWCGAEAKRKVDKAFSFDSFTEFMRRYGKLLPQRVYLFGDSDPFDWISEDGRNDYLHLADLFLENAKNRYLYTSTAVPQGSELAVFRLLLFYHQRVMEKLENDQEIDMGFRFSQTKNNRGRIDKIMQALRNFGVSDEFLRRMIEIVDRDPDEDNGVKGDIKNVGYFIKHQNADERIRDMVTIFTRDGLAFSPPSIKRISRQAIMIGGIGSESLEAVTPENSVGLRRIKIVPGQLEIPNRLWVHDYAWALGRKGNTFFKMLPKHSYHVYREGKLVGVKVVESVRRDALSFALAISNLQVLSDLFLSPEVRERRMPKRKIRFIIRAIREKFVPEFEGRRQSCLQLFPEEPDEQAKRVALSLIGKIEKWLANIDTHLGINTKDFYNPDVGT
;
A
#
# COMPACT_ATOMS: atom_id res chain seq x y z
N MET A 1 -59.03 60.45 29.15
CA MET A 1 -57.55 60.51 29.07
C MET A 1 -57.06 59.10 28.79
N SER A 2 -56.42 58.90 27.64
CA SER A 2 -55.98 57.61 27.12
C SER A 2 -54.70 57.14 27.81
N ASN A 3 -54.72 55.93 28.37
CA ASN A 3 -53.51 55.22 28.76
C ASN A 3 -52.88 54.60 27.51
N SER A 4 -51.75 55.16 27.09
CA SER A 4 -50.85 54.57 26.11
C SER A 4 -50.22 53.29 26.70
N PRO A 5 -50.21 52.16 25.97
CA PRO A 5 -49.46 51.00 26.40
C PRO A 5 -47.97 51.27 26.18
N GLU A 6 -47.21 51.26 27.28
CA GLU A 6 -45.75 51.28 27.26
C GLU A 6 -45.25 50.07 26.45
N THR A 7 -44.58 50.37 25.34
CA THR A 7 -43.80 49.42 24.57
C THR A 7 -42.58 49.01 25.38
N SER A 8 -42.68 47.89 26.08
CA SER A 8 -41.53 47.22 26.70
C SER A 8 -40.57 46.78 25.59
N ILE A 9 -39.43 47.47 25.49
CA ILE A 9 -38.29 47.05 24.67
C ILE A 9 -37.82 45.69 25.19
N PRO A 10 -37.68 44.64 24.35
CA PRO A 10 -37.20 43.35 24.79
C PRO A 10 -35.81 43.52 25.41
N THR A 11 -35.76 43.18 26.69
CA THR A 11 -34.58 43.06 27.52
C THR A 11 -33.54 42.22 26.80
N ARG A 12 -32.26 42.62 26.92
CA ARG A 12 -31.08 41.84 26.55
C ARG A 12 -31.38 40.34 26.63
N ILE A 13 -31.33 39.64 25.49
CA ILE A 13 -31.24 38.18 25.46
C ILE A 13 -30.07 37.84 26.39
N SER A 14 -30.36 37.21 27.53
CA SER A 14 -29.32 36.75 28.45
C SER A 14 -28.44 35.78 27.67
N ARG A 15 -27.14 35.82 27.91
CA ARG A 15 -26.14 34.99 27.21
C ARG A 15 -26.28 33.48 27.49
N GLU A 16 -27.37 33.05 28.13
CA GLU A 16 -27.46 31.78 28.85
C GLU A 16 -28.15 30.65 28.09
N GLU A 17 -28.74 30.87 26.91
CA GLU A 17 -29.33 29.76 26.14
C GLU A 17 -29.10 29.92 24.63
N ILE A 18 -27.84 30.06 24.20
CA ILE A 18 -27.51 29.74 22.80
C ILE A 18 -27.69 28.22 22.67
N PRO A 19 -28.59 27.72 21.79
CA PRO A 19 -28.72 26.28 21.58
C PRO A 19 -27.35 25.69 21.23
N ALA A 20 -26.97 24.56 21.83
CA ALA A 20 -25.66 23.96 21.63
C ALA A 20 -25.33 23.76 20.13
N SER A 21 -26.35 23.47 19.30
CA SER A 21 -26.21 23.38 17.84
C SER A 21 -25.77 24.69 17.20
N LEU A 22 -26.27 25.84 17.66
CA LEU A 22 -25.93 27.16 17.11
C LEU A 22 -24.47 27.51 17.39
N ASP A 23 -23.96 27.24 18.60
CA ASP A 23 -22.55 27.45 18.95
C ASP A 23 -21.62 26.57 18.09
N LEU A 24 -21.94 25.28 17.92
CA LEU A 24 -21.16 24.37 17.07
C LEU A 24 -21.20 24.77 15.59
N LYS A 25 -22.38 25.17 15.06
CA LYS A 25 -22.52 25.69 13.70
C LYS A 25 -21.67 26.96 13.49
N MET A 26 -21.66 27.87 14.47
CA MET A 26 -20.80 29.07 14.41
C MET A 26 -19.31 28.71 14.43
N LYS A 27 -18.90 27.78 15.31
CA LYS A 27 -17.51 27.27 15.35
C LYS A 27 -17.07 26.70 14.01
N LEU A 28 -17.90 25.86 13.37
CA LEU A 28 -17.61 25.31 12.05
C LEU A 28 -17.47 26.39 10.98
N ARG A 29 -18.40 27.35 10.92
CA ARG A 29 -18.31 28.48 9.98
C ARG A 29 -17.02 29.28 10.15
N ASN A 30 -16.57 29.47 11.40
CA ASN A 30 -15.30 30.16 11.68
C ASN A 30 -14.06 29.35 11.23
N LEU A 31 -14.17 28.03 11.12
CA LEU A 31 -13.10 27.17 10.63
C LEU A 31 -13.07 27.04 9.10
N MET A 32 -14.19 27.25 8.41
CA MET A 32 -14.32 27.10 6.94
C MET A 32 -13.26 27.88 6.13
N PRO A 33 -12.85 29.12 6.48
CA PRO A 33 -11.82 29.85 5.74
C PRO A 33 -10.42 29.18 5.72
N ASN A 34 -10.19 28.19 6.58
CA ASN A 34 -8.95 27.41 6.63
C ASN A 34 -9.04 26.09 5.86
N LEU A 35 -10.20 25.79 5.28
CA LEU A 35 -10.44 24.58 4.51
C LEU A 35 -10.18 24.81 3.02
N THR A 36 -9.93 23.71 2.30
CA THR A 36 -9.99 23.72 0.84
C THR A 36 -11.40 24.07 0.39
N PRO A 37 -11.61 24.67 -0.80
CA PRO A 37 -12.94 24.96 -1.32
C PRO A 37 -13.88 23.76 -1.25
N ARG A 38 -13.36 22.56 -1.53
CA ARG A 38 -14.15 21.33 -1.49
C ARG A 38 -14.54 20.91 -0.06
N ASN A 39 -13.61 21.00 0.90
CA ASN A 39 -13.93 20.69 2.28
C ASN A 39 -14.89 21.71 2.89
N ALA A 40 -14.79 23.00 2.51
CA ALA A 40 -15.75 24.01 2.89
C ALA A 40 -17.16 23.68 2.37
N LEU A 41 -17.30 23.36 1.08
CA LEU A 41 -18.58 22.94 0.49
C LEU A 41 -19.18 21.71 1.20
N PHE A 42 -18.34 20.74 1.57
CA PHE A 42 -18.79 19.56 2.30
C PHE A 42 -19.31 19.91 3.71
N VAL A 43 -18.58 20.75 4.45
CA VAL A 43 -19.01 21.22 5.77
C VAL A 43 -20.30 22.04 5.66
N GLU A 44 -20.45 22.87 4.64
CA GLU A 44 -21.68 23.61 4.38
C GLU A 44 -22.87 22.68 4.12
N GLY A 45 -22.66 21.58 3.39
CA GLY A 45 -23.65 20.51 3.25
C GLY A 45 -24.10 19.93 4.60
N ILE A 46 -23.16 19.66 5.52
CA ILE A 46 -23.46 19.17 6.88
C ILE A 46 -24.23 20.21 7.69
N LEU A 47 -23.86 21.49 7.58
CA LEU A 47 -24.54 22.59 8.29
C LEU A 47 -25.99 22.79 7.82
N ASN A 48 -26.30 22.37 6.59
CA ASN A 48 -27.62 22.47 5.98
C ASN A 48 -28.50 21.22 6.16
N ILE A 49 -27.99 20.16 6.81
CA ILE A 49 -28.83 19.04 7.23
C ILE A 49 -29.85 19.57 8.24
N GLU A 50 -31.14 19.45 7.93
CA GLU A 50 -32.21 19.85 8.84
C GLU A 50 -32.11 19.03 10.14
N GLU A 51 -32.23 19.70 11.29
CA GLU A 51 -32.11 19.08 12.62
C GLU A 51 -33.17 17.99 12.86
N GLY A 52 -34.19 17.87 12.00
CA GLY A 52 -35.23 16.84 12.05
C GLY A 52 -34.91 15.53 11.30
N ILE A 53 -33.81 15.45 10.55
CA ILE A 53 -33.45 14.25 9.76
C ILE A 53 -32.66 13.24 10.60
N ALA A 54 -31.90 13.71 11.58
CA ALA A 54 -31.16 12.87 12.52
C ALA A 54 -31.75 13.03 13.95
N PRO A 55 -31.69 11.99 14.79
CA PRO A 55 -32.01 12.12 16.21
C PRO A 55 -31.23 13.30 16.83
N PRO A 56 -31.85 14.16 17.66
CA PRO A 56 -31.25 15.42 18.11
C PRO A 56 -29.85 15.31 18.75
N GLY A 57 -29.52 14.16 19.37
CA GLY A 57 -28.18 13.91 19.93
C GLY A 57 -27.12 13.57 18.88
N GLU A 58 -27.49 12.81 17.85
CA GLU A 58 -26.54 12.32 16.84
C GLU A 58 -26.01 13.45 15.95
N TYR A 59 -26.84 14.45 15.67
CA TYR A 59 -26.40 15.62 14.89
C TYR A 59 -25.36 16.47 15.65
N LEU A 60 -25.55 16.69 16.95
CA LEU A 60 -24.58 17.43 17.79
C LEU A 60 -23.24 16.67 17.88
N ASP A 61 -23.30 15.35 18.03
CA ASP A 61 -22.12 14.49 18.07
C ASP A 61 -21.35 14.50 16.74
N LEU A 62 -22.08 14.54 15.61
CA LEU A 62 -21.49 14.71 14.29
C LEU A 62 -20.80 16.07 14.17
N LEU A 63 -21.48 17.18 14.48
CA LEU A 63 -20.88 18.52 14.39
C LEU A 63 -19.61 18.63 15.25
N THR A 64 -19.65 18.10 16.47
CA THR A 64 -18.49 18.04 17.38
C THR A 64 -17.34 17.24 16.77
N SER A 65 -17.63 16.09 16.17
CA SER A 65 -16.62 15.26 15.51
C SER A 65 -16.00 15.96 14.29
N ILE A 66 -16.79 16.68 13.49
CA ILE A 66 -16.28 17.46 12.36
C ILE A 66 -15.37 18.60 12.86
N ILE A 67 -15.77 19.29 13.93
CA ILE A 67 -14.91 20.31 14.58
C ILE A 67 -13.59 19.67 15.02
N ASP A 68 -13.63 18.49 15.65
CA ASP A 68 -12.43 17.80 16.13
C ASP A 68 -11.48 17.32 15.03
N LEU A 69 -12.02 16.99 13.85
CA LEU A 69 -11.23 16.66 12.67
C LEU A 69 -10.52 17.89 12.12
N ILE A 70 -11.19 19.04 12.08
CA ILE A 70 -10.65 20.30 11.53
C ILE A 70 -9.72 21.02 12.52
N GLY A 71 -10.09 21.01 13.81
CA GLY A 71 -9.58 21.90 14.84
C GLY A 71 -8.16 21.60 15.34
N ASN A 72 -7.53 20.51 14.90
CA ASN A 72 -6.17 20.18 15.31
C ASN A 72 -5.16 21.08 14.57
N ASN A 73 -4.82 22.23 15.16
CA ASN A 73 -3.80 23.16 14.68
C ASN A 73 -4.13 23.71 13.27
N PRO A 74 -5.17 24.56 13.13
CA PRO A 74 -5.68 25.03 11.84
C PRO A 74 -4.62 25.74 10.99
N ASP A 75 -3.72 26.50 11.61
CA ASP A 75 -2.63 27.19 10.91
C ASP A 75 -1.66 26.19 10.26
N ARG A 76 -1.28 25.14 10.99
CA ARG A 76 -0.42 24.08 10.45
C ARG A 76 -1.13 23.31 9.34
N THR A 77 -2.41 23.00 9.50
CA THR A 77 -3.23 22.33 8.47
C THR A 77 -3.33 23.17 7.21
N LYS A 78 -3.58 24.46 7.33
CA LYS A 78 -3.63 25.42 6.21
C LYS A 78 -2.28 25.48 5.49
N ARG A 79 -1.18 25.59 6.24
CA ARG A 79 0.18 25.60 5.69
C ARG A 79 0.50 24.32 4.91
N LEU A 80 0.23 23.14 5.48
CA LEU A 80 0.50 21.86 4.82
C LEU A 80 -0.37 21.66 3.57
N THR A 81 -1.62 22.10 3.63
CA THR A 81 -2.52 22.09 2.47
C THR A 81 -1.98 22.98 1.35
N GLU A 82 -1.52 24.19 1.68
CA GLU A 82 -0.93 25.09 0.70
C GLU A 82 0.38 24.53 0.11
N GLU A 83 1.22 23.90 0.93
CA GLU A 83 2.42 23.20 0.44
C GLU A 83 2.06 22.12 -0.59
N ARG A 84 1.02 21.30 -0.35
CA ARG A 84 0.55 20.29 -1.32
C ARG A 84 -0.02 20.92 -2.59
N ARG A 85 -0.75 22.04 -2.48
CA ARG A 85 -1.29 22.79 -3.63
C ARG A 85 -0.19 23.38 -4.50
N SER A 86 0.90 23.83 -3.88
CA SER A 86 2.06 24.46 -4.54
C SER A 86 2.98 23.49 -5.29
N ALA A 87 2.70 22.17 -5.26
CA ALA A 87 3.49 21.20 -6.02
C ALA A 87 3.44 21.49 -7.53
N GLU A 88 4.60 21.35 -8.20
CA GLU A 88 4.72 21.50 -9.65
C GLU A 88 3.80 20.48 -10.34
N ARG A 89 2.97 20.97 -11.28
CA ARG A 89 2.02 20.15 -12.01
C ARG A 89 2.67 19.57 -13.26
N VAL A 90 2.74 18.25 -13.28
CA VAL A 90 3.27 17.49 -14.42
C VAL A 90 2.10 17.00 -15.28
N ASP A 91 2.22 17.17 -16.60
CA ASP A 91 1.26 16.60 -17.53
C ASP A 91 1.60 15.13 -17.80
N MET A 92 0.70 14.24 -17.38
CA MET A 92 0.83 12.80 -17.57
C MET A 92 0.80 12.40 -19.06
N MET A 93 0.11 13.17 -19.91
CA MET A 93 0.02 12.94 -21.35
C MET A 93 1.29 13.33 -22.08
N GLU A 94 2.02 14.34 -21.61
CA GLU A 94 3.35 14.69 -22.14
C GLU A 94 4.35 13.55 -21.92
N LEU A 95 4.30 12.87 -20.77
CA LEU A 95 5.15 11.70 -20.52
C LEU A 95 4.83 10.51 -21.44
N MET A 96 3.59 10.43 -21.93
CA MET A 96 3.16 9.42 -22.90
C MET A 96 3.44 9.82 -24.36
N ALA A 97 3.61 11.11 -24.64
CA ALA A 97 3.70 11.65 -26.00
C ALA A 97 4.88 11.12 -26.83
N PRO A 98 6.09 10.91 -26.27
CA PRO A 98 7.23 10.36 -27.02
C PRO A 98 7.03 8.93 -27.53
N PHE A 99 6.13 8.16 -26.91
CA PHE A 99 5.87 6.78 -27.28
C PHE A 99 4.92 6.71 -28.48
N ASN A 100 5.10 5.71 -29.34
CA ASN A 100 4.15 5.49 -30.43
C ASN A 100 2.81 4.90 -29.92
N ALA A 101 1.78 4.85 -30.76
CA ALA A 101 0.45 4.40 -30.33
C ALA A 101 0.41 2.96 -29.81
N ALA A 102 1.21 2.05 -30.39
CA ALA A 102 1.30 0.67 -29.94
C ALA A 102 1.98 0.58 -28.57
N GLU A 103 3.04 1.35 -28.37
CA GLU A 103 3.77 1.44 -27.11
C GLU A 103 2.93 2.01 -25.97
N ARG A 104 2.22 3.12 -26.20
CA ARG A 104 1.30 3.70 -25.20
C ARG A 104 0.26 2.68 -24.72
N ARG A 105 -0.30 1.89 -25.64
CA ARG A 105 -1.22 0.79 -25.30
C ARG A 105 -0.53 -0.33 -24.51
N ARG A 106 0.75 -0.64 -24.80
CA ARG A 106 1.53 -1.63 -24.04
C ARG A 106 1.82 -1.15 -22.64
N ILE A 107 2.20 0.12 -22.49
CA ILE A 107 2.43 0.77 -21.19
C ILE A 107 1.15 0.67 -20.35
N ALA A 108 0.03 1.20 -20.84
CA ALA A 108 -1.24 1.20 -20.12
C ALA A 108 -1.67 -0.19 -19.64
N ARG A 109 -1.55 -1.22 -20.49
CA ARG A 109 -1.93 -2.61 -20.15
C ARG A 109 -1.05 -3.27 -19.09
N ASN A 110 0.17 -2.78 -18.92
CA ASN A 110 1.15 -3.35 -17.99
C ASN A 110 1.41 -2.46 -16.77
N LEU A 111 0.72 -1.32 -16.66
CA LEU A 111 0.75 -0.52 -15.44
C LEU A 111 0.25 -1.33 -14.27
N HIS A 112 0.94 -1.24 -13.15
CA HIS A 112 0.47 -1.72 -11.88
C HIS A 112 0.26 -0.54 -10.94
N THR A 113 1.07 0.50 -10.99
CA THR A 113 0.86 1.64 -10.11
C THR A 113 0.85 2.94 -10.90
N ILE A 114 -0.07 3.83 -10.54
CA ILE A 114 -0.10 5.23 -10.96
C ILE A 114 0.05 6.04 -9.67
N GLN A 115 1.23 6.58 -9.42
CA GLN A 115 1.50 7.42 -8.26
C GLN A 115 1.19 8.85 -8.65
N MET A 116 0.33 9.52 -7.90
CA MET A 116 -0.15 10.85 -8.25
C MET A 116 0.80 11.97 -7.80
N THR A 117 1.68 11.66 -6.85
CA THR A 117 2.71 12.54 -6.30
C THR A 117 4.07 11.87 -6.40
N ASP A 118 5.13 12.66 -6.25
CA ASP A 118 6.51 12.19 -6.34
C ASP A 118 7.09 11.62 -5.03
N GLY A 119 6.22 11.28 -4.08
CA GLY A 119 6.56 10.67 -2.80
C GLY A 119 5.48 10.86 -1.72
N CYS A 120 5.84 10.49 -0.49
CA CYS A 120 4.98 10.52 0.70
C CYS A 120 5.51 11.53 1.74
N THR A 121 4.64 12.27 2.42
CA THR A 121 5.04 13.23 3.48
C THR A 121 5.00 12.68 4.91
N VAL A 122 4.39 11.52 5.14
CA VAL A 122 4.12 11.02 6.50
C VAL A 122 5.28 10.19 7.06
N GLY A 123 5.88 9.34 6.25
CA GLY A 123 6.96 8.45 6.69
C GLY A 123 6.51 7.41 7.69
N CYS A 124 5.91 6.32 7.20
CA CYS A 124 5.63 5.18 8.06
C CYS A 124 6.95 4.48 8.44
N PRO A 125 7.18 4.14 9.72
CA PRO A 125 8.40 3.47 10.15
C PRO A 125 8.72 2.21 9.33
N TRP A 126 7.68 1.57 8.82
CA TRP A 126 7.73 0.28 8.14
C TRP A 126 7.67 0.33 6.61
N CYS A 127 7.64 1.51 6.00
CA CYS A 127 7.37 1.65 4.55
C CYS A 127 8.63 1.52 3.68
N GLY A 128 9.85 1.66 4.23
CA GLY A 128 11.10 1.61 3.47
C GLY A 128 11.30 2.73 2.43
N ALA A 129 10.21 3.34 1.95
CA ALA A 129 10.17 4.59 1.25
C ALA A 129 10.49 5.74 2.21
N GLU A 130 11.41 6.60 1.79
CA GLU A 130 11.85 7.76 2.53
C GLU A 130 10.77 8.85 2.49
N ALA A 131 10.39 9.36 3.65
CA ALA A 131 9.43 10.46 3.75
C ALA A 131 10.06 11.75 3.22
N LYS A 132 9.34 12.44 2.35
CA LYS A 132 9.71 13.77 1.90
C LYS A 132 9.19 14.80 2.88
N ARG A 133 9.90 15.94 2.99
CA ARG A 133 9.40 17.09 3.75
C ARG A 133 8.07 17.61 3.17
N LYS A 134 7.96 17.61 1.84
CA LYS A 134 6.78 18.03 1.08
C LYS A 134 6.73 17.28 -0.26
N VAL A 135 5.56 17.30 -0.90
CA VAL A 135 5.42 16.93 -2.31
C VAL A 135 6.00 18.05 -3.15
N ASP A 136 6.90 17.72 -4.07
CA ASP A 136 7.48 18.72 -4.98
C ASP A 136 6.75 18.69 -6.32
N LYS A 137 6.27 17.52 -6.74
CA LYS A 137 5.60 17.31 -8.03
C LYS A 137 4.37 16.44 -7.89
N ALA A 138 3.34 16.77 -8.65
CA ALA A 138 2.10 16.02 -8.73
C ALA A 138 1.57 16.03 -10.16
N PHE A 139 0.89 14.97 -10.57
CA PHE A 139 0.15 15.02 -11.84
C PHE A 139 -1.02 16.01 -11.74
N SER A 140 -1.30 16.72 -12.84
CA SER A 140 -2.48 17.58 -12.93
C SER A 140 -3.76 16.72 -13.00
N PHE A 141 -4.87 17.24 -12.47
CA PHE A 141 -6.16 16.55 -12.54
C PHE A 141 -6.63 16.36 -14.00
N ASP A 142 -6.44 17.39 -14.84
CA ASP A 142 -6.84 17.37 -16.24
C ASP A 142 -6.05 16.32 -17.05
N SER A 143 -4.74 16.21 -16.82
CA SER A 143 -3.93 15.20 -17.50
C SER A 143 -4.27 13.78 -17.06
N PHE A 144 -4.59 13.57 -15.78
CA PHE A 144 -5.10 12.29 -15.28
C PHE A 144 -6.47 11.96 -15.89
N THR A 145 -7.37 12.94 -15.97
CA THR A 145 -8.68 12.79 -16.63
C THR A 145 -8.53 12.35 -18.08
N GLU A 146 -7.67 13.03 -18.85
CA GLU A 146 -7.44 12.69 -20.24
C GLU A 146 -6.80 11.32 -20.40
N PHE A 147 -5.86 10.96 -19.51
CA PHE A 147 -5.30 9.62 -19.50
C PHE A 147 -6.34 8.54 -19.22
N MET A 148 -7.19 8.74 -18.19
CA MET A 148 -8.22 7.78 -17.83
C MET A 148 -9.25 7.62 -18.95
N ARG A 149 -9.64 8.71 -19.61
CA ARG A 149 -10.53 8.67 -20.77
C ARG A 149 -9.93 7.90 -21.95
N ARG A 150 -8.64 8.07 -22.23
CA ARG A 150 -7.96 7.42 -23.37
C ARG A 150 -7.55 5.97 -23.10
N TYR A 151 -7.09 5.68 -21.88
CA TYR A 151 -6.39 4.44 -21.54
C TYR A 151 -6.98 3.67 -20.36
N GLY A 152 -7.93 4.24 -19.60
CA GLY A 152 -8.55 3.60 -18.43
C GLY A 152 -9.06 2.19 -18.70
N LYS A 153 -9.75 2.00 -19.84
CA LYS A 153 -10.27 0.69 -20.26
C LYS A 153 -9.18 -0.34 -20.62
N LEU A 154 -7.94 0.11 -20.83
CA LEU A 154 -6.78 -0.75 -21.08
C LEU A 154 -6.05 -1.15 -19.81
N LEU A 155 -6.30 -0.46 -18.69
CA LEU A 155 -5.63 -0.74 -17.44
C LEU A 155 -5.95 -2.17 -16.99
N PRO A 156 -4.96 -2.87 -16.42
CA PRO A 156 -5.16 -4.22 -15.91
C PRO A 156 -6.05 -4.21 -14.67
N GLN A 157 -6.46 -5.42 -14.27
CA GLN A 157 -7.43 -5.59 -13.20
C GLN A 157 -7.04 -4.95 -11.86
N ARG A 158 -5.77 -4.99 -11.48
CA ARG A 158 -5.32 -4.41 -10.21
C ARG A 158 -4.33 -3.31 -10.51
N VAL A 159 -4.77 -2.05 -10.49
CA VAL A 159 -3.91 -0.87 -10.53
C VAL A 159 -4.07 -0.12 -9.21
N TYR A 160 -2.96 0.26 -8.59
CA TYR A 160 -2.98 1.09 -7.38
C TYR A 160 -2.74 2.55 -7.77
N LEU A 161 -3.50 3.46 -7.18
CA LEU A 161 -3.30 4.91 -7.34
C LEU A 161 -2.27 5.49 -6.35
N PHE A 162 -1.50 4.60 -5.71
CA PHE A 162 -0.45 4.92 -4.75
C PHE A 162 0.58 3.78 -4.72
N GLY A 163 1.79 4.07 -4.27
CA GLY A 163 2.86 3.08 -4.11
C GLY A 163 3.89 3.52 -3.09
N ASP A 164 4.74 4.48 -3.45
CA ASP A 164 5.69 5.16 -2.57
C ASP A 164 5.17 6.55 -2.10
N SER A 165 3.88 6.79 -2.29
CA SER A 165 3.17 8.03 -1.95
C SER A 165 1.98 7.76 -1.04
N ASP A 166 1.59 8.76 -0.24
CA ASP A 166 0.29 8.75 0.41
C ASP A 166 -0.75 9.34 -0.57
N PRO A 167 -1.88 8.65 -0.83
CA PRO A 167 -2.89 9.14 -1.77
C PRO A 167 -3.44 10.53 -1.38
N PHE A 168 -3.48 10.85 -0.08
CA PHE A 168 -4.01 12.11 0.43
C PHE A 168 -2.96 13.24 0.52
N ASP A 169 -1.75 13.00 0.02
CA ASP A 169 -0.81 14.08 -0.28
C ASP A 169 -1.14 14.78 -1.61
N TRP A 170 -1.99 14.17 -2.45
CA TRP A 170 -2.45 14.79 -3.69
C TRP A 170 -3.66 15.70 -3.47
N ILE A 171 -3.54 16.94 -3.95
CA ILE A 171 -4.62 17.91 -4.09
C ILE A 171 -4.38 18.71 -5.38
N SER A 172 -5.42 19.12 -6.10
CA SER A 172 -5.28 20.03 -7.24
C SER A 172 -4.80 21.41 -6.80
N GLU A 173 -4.22 22.17 -7.72
CA GLU A 173 -3.70 23.52 -7.47
C GLU A 173 -4.79 24.48 -6.94
N ASP A 174 -6.00 24.39 -7.51
CA ASP A 174 -7.17 25.17 -7.07
C ASP A 174 -7.84 24.64 -5.79
N GLY A 175 -7.39 23.50 -5.26
CA GLY A 175 -7.98 22.85 -4.07
C GLY A 175 -9.40 22.32 -4.26
N ARG A 176 -9.91 22.26 -5.51
CA ARG A 176 -11.26 21.78 -5.81
C ARG A 176 -11.32 20.26 -5.94
N ASN A 177 -10.24 19.64 -6.39
CA ASN A 177 -10.10 18.20 -6.55
C ASN A 177 -9.09 17.65 -5.54
N ASP A 178 -9.40 16.47 -5.02
CA ASP A 178 -8.60 15.69 -4.08
C ASP A 178 -8.63 14.21 -4.50
N TYR A 179 -8.03 13.34 -3.69
CA TYR A 179 -7.96 11.91 -4.00
C TYR A 179 -9.33 11.24 -4.23
N LEU A 180 -10.42 11.72 -3.64
CA LEU A 180 -11.76 11.20 -3.90
C LEU A 180 -12.13 11.34 -5.39
N HIS A 181 -11.81 12.48 -6.00
CA HIS A 181 -12.14 12.73 -7.41
C HIS A 181 -11.29 11.85 -8.34
N LEU A 182 -10.04 11.59 -7.96
CA LEU A 182 -9.19 10.64 -8.70
C LEU A 182 -9.72 9.21 -8.59
N ALA A 183 -10.15 8.81 -7.40
CA ALA A 183 -10.75 7.51 -7.14
C ALA A 183 -12.04 7.32 -7.95
N ASP A 184 -12.93 8.32 -7.95
CA ASP A 184 -14.18 8.27 -8.68
C ASP A 184 -13.96 8.16 -10.19
N LEU A 185 -13.12 9.03 -10.74
CA LEU A 185 -12.75 9.00 -12.15
C LEU A 185 -12.10 7.67 -12.56
N PHE A 186 -11.29 7.08 -11.67
CA PHE A 186 -10.73 5.75 -11.87
C PHE A 186 -11.80 4.68 -11.94
N LEU A 187 -12.73 4.65 -10.97
CA LEU A 187 -13.83 3.70 -10.93
C LEU A 187 -14.79 3.80 -12.13
N GLU A 188 -14.97 5.01 -12.67
CA GLU A 188 -15.80 5.25 -13.86
C GLU A 188 -15.14 4.77 -15.15
N ASN A 189 -13.84 4.98 -15.31
CA ASN A 189 -13.15 4.81 -16.60
C ASN A 189 -12.32 3.53 -16.70
N ALA A 190 -11.89 2.96 -15.57
CA ALA A 190 -11.15 1.71 -15.57
C ALA A 190 -12.08 0.52 -15.84
N LYS A 191 -11.61 -0.46 -16.63
CA LYS A 191 -12.36 -1.69 -16.86
C LYS A 191 -12.54 -2.49 -15.56
N ASN A 192 -11.60 -2.36 -14.63
CA ASN A 192 -11.70 -2.95 -13.31
C ASN A 192 -11.90 -1.86 -12.27
N ARG A 193 -12.91 -2.06 -11.42
CA ARG A 193 -13.32 -1.17 -10.35
C ARG A 193 -12.66 -1.52 -9.01
N TYR A 194 -11.64 -2.39 -9.01
CA TYR A 194 -10.87 -2.71 -7.82
C TYR A 194 -10.05 -1.52 -7.38
N LEU A 195 -10.43 -0.92 -6.26
CA LEU A 195 -9.75 0.21 -5.65
C LEU A 195 -9.47 -0.10 -4.18
N TYR A 196 -8.23 -0.47 -3.92
CA TYR A 196 -7.70 -0.45 -2.57
C TYR A 196 -7.07 0.91 -2.32
N THR A 197 -7.18 1.45 -1.11
CA THR A 197 -6.49 2.68 -0.69
C THR A 197 -5.80 2.42 0.64
N SER A 198 -4.53 2.82 0.77
CA SER A 198 -3.82 2.82 2.05
C SER A 198 -3.30 4.21 2.34
N THR A 199 -3.47 4.68 3.58
CA THR A 199 -2.99 5.99 4.01
C THR A 199 -2.50 5.97 5.45
N ALA A 200 -1.55 6.84 5.75
CA ALA A 200 -1.14 7.18 7.11
C ALA A 200 -1.79 8.49 7.59
N VAL A 201 -2.82 8.97 6.89
CA VAL A 201 -3.56 10.20 7.19
C VAL A 201 -2.62 11.39 7.31
N PRO A 202 -2.11 11.94 6.19
CA PRO A 202 -1.34 13.18 6.21
C PRO A 202 -2.08 14.27 6.96
N GLN A 203 -1.36 15.05 7.75
CA GLN A 203 -2.00 16.10 8.56
C GLN A 203 -2.70 17.12 7.67
N GLY A 204 -3.94 17.45 8.04
CA GLY A 204 -4.82 18.32 7.27
C GLY A 204 -5.66 17.61 6.22
N SER A 205 -5.47 16.30 6.04
CA SER A 205 -6.24 15.49 5.08
C SER A 205 -7.37 14.69 5.75
N GLU A 206 -7.64 14.88 7.04
CA GLU A 206 -8.59 14.10 7.83
C GLU A 206 -10.02 14.17 7.24
N LEU A 207 -10.48 15.36 6.86
CA LEU A 207 -11.78 15.53 6.19
C LEU A 207 -11.81 14.89 4.80
N ALA A 208 -10.70 14.90 4.06
CA ALA A 208 -10.64 14.26 2.74
C ALA A 208 -10.74 12.74 2.87
N VAL A 209 -10.10 12.15 3.89
CA VAL A 209 -10.23 10.73 4.22
C VAL A 209 -11.65 10.39 4.63
N PHE A 210 -12.24 11.17 5.54
CA PHE A 210 -13.63 11.00 5.97
C PHE A 210 -14.59 11.00 4.77
N ARG A 211 -14.46 11.99 3.87
CA ARG A 211 -15.27 12.08 2.65
C ARG A 211 -15.09 10.88 1.71
N LEU A 212 -13.86 10.38 1.54
CA LEU A 212 -13.64 9.18 0.72
C LEU A 212 -14.33 7.96 1.33
N LEU A 213 -14.29 7.79 2.65
CA LEU A 213 -14.94 6.66 3.32
C LEU A 213 -16.46 6.73 3.23
N LEU A 214 -17.05 7.93 3.28
CA LEU A 214 -18.49 8.11 2.98
C LEU A 214 -18.82 7.75 1.53
N PHE A 215 -17.96 8.13 0.58
CA PHE A 215 -18.11 7.74 -0.82
C PHE A 215 -18.02 6.21 -1.01
N TYR A 216 -17.09 5.54 -0.33
CA TYR A 216 -17.01 4.07 -0.34
C TYR A 216 -18.24 3.43 0.29
N HIS A 217 -18.75 4.00 1.39
CA HIS A 217 -19.97 3.53 2.02
C HIS A 217 -21.14 3.55 1.05
N GLN A 218 -21.38 4.69 0.40
CA GLN A 218 -22.45 4.81 -0.59
C GLN A 218 -22.29 3.79 -1.73
N ARG A 219 -21.11 3.68 -2.33
CA ARG A 219 -20.86 2.74 -3.44
C ARG A 219 -21.00 1.28 -3.03
N VAL A 220 -20.62 0.93 -1.80
CA VAL A 220 -20.78 -0.43 -1.28
C VAL A 220 -22.26 -0.74 -1.07
N MET A 221 -23.04 0.18 -0.50
CA MET A 221 -24.48 -0.02 -0.33
C MET A 221 -25.18 -0.20 -1.68
N GLU A 222 -24.89 0.66 -2.66
CA GLU A 222 -25.40 0.51 -4.04
C GLU A 222 -25.04 -0.86 -4.64
N LYS A 223 -23.82 -1.37 -4.42
CA LYS A 223 -23.41 -2.69 -4.90
C LYS A 223 -24.14 -3.82 -4.20
N LEU A 224 -24.32 -3.74 -2.88
CA LEU A 224 -25.03 -4.76 -2.09
C LEU A 224 -26.50 -4.84 -2.50
N GLU A 225 -27.15 -3.71 -2.73
CA GLU A 225 -28.53 -3.65 -3.24
C GLU A 225 -28.68 -4.31 -4.62
N ASN A 226 -27.61 -4.32 -5.42
CA ASN A 226 -27.58 -4.91 -6.76
C ASN A 226 -26.90 -6.29 -6.83
N ASP A 227 -26.61 -6.94 -5.69
CA ASP A 227 -25.90 -8.23 -5.58
C ASP A 227 -24.56 -8.28 -6.33
N GLN A 228 -23.79 -7.19 -6.25
CA GLN A 228 -22.48 -7.04 -6.91
C GLN A 228 -21.32 -7.27 -5.95
N GLU A 229 -20.21 -7.82 -6.48
CA GLU A 229 -18.97 -8.00 -5.72
C GLU A 229 -18.38 -6.66 -5.28
N ILE A 230 -18.00 -6.59 -4.00
CA ILE A 230 -17.24 -5.48 -3.45
C ILE A 230 -15.77 -5.66 -3.78
N ASP A 231 -15.24 -4.74 -4.56
CA ASP A 231 -13.86 -4.68 -5.03
C ASP A 231 -13.12 -3.46 -4.45
N MET A 232 -13.65 -2.86 -3.38
CA MET A 232 -13.03 -1.72 -2.71
C MET A 232 -12.48 -2.15 -1.35
N GLY A 233 -11.48 -1.42 -0.86
CA GLY A 233 -10.94 -1.63 0.48
C GLY A 233 -10.10 -0.46 0.94
N PHE A 234 -10.03 -0.26 2.24
CA PHE A 234 -9.30 0.84 2.83
C PHE A 234 -8.42 0.37 3.97
N ARG A 235 -7.18 0.88 4.03
CA ARG A 235 -6.23 0.58 5.10
C ARG A 235 -5.70 1.84 5.76
N PHE A 236 -5.83 1.91 7.07
CA PHE A 236 -5.08 2.85 7.89
C PHE A 236 -3.73 2.27 8.29
N SER A 237 -2.68 3.03 8.00
CA SER A 237 -1.31 2.80 8.45
C SER A 237 -1.10 3.54 9.76
N GLN A 238 -1.48 2.92 10.87
CA GLN A 238 -1.46 3.57 12.18
C GLN A 238 -0.02 3.70 12.72
N THR A 239 0.25 4.83 13.35
CA THR A 239 1.50 5.21 14.01
C THR A 239 1.17 6.04 15.26
N LYS A 240 2.14 6.22 16.16
CA LYS A 240 1.98 7.10 17.34
C LYS A 240 1.55 8.52 16.96
N ASN A 241 1.93 9.00 15.77
CA ASN A 241 1.67 10.36 15.30
C ASN A 241 0.29 10.55 14.63
N ASN A 242 -0.44 9.48 14.30
CA ASN A 242 -1.72 9.58 13.60
C ASN A 242 -2.87 8.81 14.25
N ARG A 243 -2.62 7.98 15.28
CA ARG A 243 -3.64 7.20 15.99
C ARG A 243 -4.85 8.03 16.39
N GLY A 244 -4.64 9.12 17.13
CA GLY A 244 -5.74 9.99 17.56
C GLY A 244 -6.52 10.64 16.41
N ARG A 245 -5.93 10.78 15.21
CA ARG A 245 -6.64 11.27 14.02
C ARG A 245 -7.48 10.19 13.37
N ILE A 246 -6.96 8.96 13.30
CA ILE A 246 -7.71 7.79 12.83
C ILE A 246 -8.92 7.57 13.75
N ASP A 247 -8.72 7.61 15.07
CA ASP A 247 -9.81 7.43 16.05
C ASP A 247 -10.92 8.47 15.86
N LYS A 248 -10.55 9.74 15.65
CA LYS A 248 -11.51 10.81 15.34
C LYS A 248 -12.26 10.59 14.02
N ILE A 249 -11.59 10.08 12.98
CA ILE A 249 -12.25 9.75 11.70
C ILE A 249 -13.26 8.63 11.89
N MET A 250 -12.88 7.58 12.61
CA MET A 250 -13.77 6.45 12.90
C MET A 250 -14.97 6.88 13.74
N GLN A 251 -14.77 7.74 14.74
CA GLN A 251 -15.86 8.30 15.53
C GLN A 251 -16.79 9.17 14.69
N ALA A 252 -16.25 10.03 13.82
CA ALA A 252 -17.05 10.85 12.92
C ALA A 252 -17.90 9.99 11.96
N LEU A 253 -17.38 8.86 11.47
CA LEU A 253 -18.12 7.93 10.62
C LEU A 253 -19.30 7.30 11.35
N ARG A 254 -19.09 6.85 12.59
CA ARG A 254 -20.18 6.31 13.42
C ARG A 254 -21.25 7.37 13.70
N ASN A 255 -20.84 8.58 14.03
CA ASN A 255 -21.77 9.69 14.28
C ASN A 255 -22.49 10.15 13.00
N PHE A 256 -21.93 9.85 11.82
CA PHE A 256 -22.62 10.05 10.53
C PHE A 256 -23.60 8.91 10.20
N GLY A 257 -23.65 7.84 10.99
CA GLY A 257 -24.52 6.69 10.77
C GLY A 257 -23.90 5.57 9.93
N VAL A 258 -22.58 5.57 9.72
CA VAL A 258 -21.90 4.44 9.06
C VAL A 258 -21.86 3.24 9.99
N SER A 259 -22.33 2.08 9.52
CA SER A 259 -22.47 0.89 10.35
C SER A 259 -21.13 0.25 10.74
N ASP A 260 -21.05 -0.31 11.95
CA ASP A 260 -19.86 -1.05 12.40
C ASP A 260 -19.58 -2.31 11.55
N GLU A 261 -20.58 -2.85 10.87
CA GLU A 261 -20.40 -3.93 9.90
C GLU A 261 -19.60 -3.44 8.69
N PHE A 262 -19.99 -2.31 8.11
CA PHE A 262 -19.25 -1.69 7.01
C PHE A 262 -17.81 -1.39 7.44
N LEU A 263 -17.64 -0.74 8.59
CA LEU A 263 -16.31 -0.38 9.10
C LEU A 263 -15.42 -1.62 9.25
N ARG A 264 -15.92 -2.71 9.85
CA ARG A 264 -15.16 -3.96 10.01
C ARG A 264 -14.86 -4.66 8.69
N ARG A 265 -15.76 -4.59 7.71
CA ARG A 265 -15.60 -5.26 6.42
C ARG A 265 -14.67 -4.51 5.47
N MET A 266 -14.71 -3.19 5.50
CA MET A 266 -14.07 -2.32 4.50
C MET A 266 -12.78 -1.66 4.96
N ILE A 267 -12.60 -1.51 6.28
CA ILE A 267 -11.49 -0.76 6.86
C ILE A 267 -10.60 -1.72 7.65
N GLU A 268 -9.37 -1.88 7.18
CA GLU A 268 -8.28 -2.50 7.92
C GLU A 268 -7.51 -1.41 8.68
N ILE A 269 -7.38 -1.53 10.00
CA ILE A 269 -6.49 -0.69 10.80
C ILE A 269 -5.28 -1.53 11.19
N VAL A 270 -4.11 -1.17 10.68
CA VAL A 270 -2.87 -1.87 11.02
C VAL A 270 -2.14 -1.06 12.08
N ASP A 271 -2.24 -1.52 13.33
CA ASP A 271 -1.50 -0.97 14.45
C ASP A 271 -0.10 -1.57 14.53
N ARG A 272 0.89 -0.69 14.61
CA ARG A 272 2.31 -1.03 14.63
C ARG A 272 3.01 -0.10 15.60
N ASP A 273 2.74 -0.30 16.87
CA ASP A 273 3.61 0.29 17.88
C ASP A 273 4.96 -0.44 17.80
N PRO A 274 6.06 0.23 17.41
CA PRO A 274 7.36 -0.41 17.31
C PRO A 274 7.94 -0.86 18.67
N ASP A 275 7.27 -0.53 19.78
CA ASP A 275 7.66 -0.94 21.13
C ASP A 275 6.78 -2.09 21.67
N GLU A 276 5.72 -2.46 20.94
CA GLU A 276 4.87 -3.61 21.27
C GLU A 276 5.11 -4.74 20.26
N ASP A 277 5.90 -5.73 20.65
CA ASP A 277 6.04 -7.02 19.94
C ASP A 277 4.76 -7.88 20.10
N ASN A 278 3.60 -7.24 19.98
CA ASN A 278 2.29 -7.75 20.42
C ASN A 278 1.64 -8.73 19.43
N GLY A 279 2.45 -9.53 18.74
CA GLY A 279 1.97 -10.75 18.10
C GLY A 279 0.79 -10.55 17.14
N VAL A 280 0.71 -9.39 16.45
CA VAL A 280 -0.24 -9.19 15.35
C VAL A 280 0.11 -10.20 14.25
N LYS A 281 -0.52 -11.37 14.36
CA LYS A 281 -0.48 -12.47 13.40
C LYS A 281 -1.27 -12.03 12.18
N GLY A 282 -0.69 -11.23 11.29
CA GLY A 282 -1.37 -10.83 10.07
C GLY A 282 -0.63 -9.81 9.22
N ASP A 283 0.01 -10.30 8.17
CA ASP A 283 0.04 -9.71 6.82
C ASP A 283 0.85 -8.46 6.49
N ILE A 284 1.37 -7.70 7.44
CA ILE A 284 2.37 -6.68 7.07
C ILE A 284 3.67 -7.01 7.82
N LYS A 285 4.78 -7.04 7.10
CA LYS A 285 6.14 -7.20 7.65
C LYS A 285 6.69 -5.83 8.06
N ASN A 286 7.55 -5.76 9.06
CA ASN A 286 8.46 -4.63 9.17
C ASN A 286 9.33 -4.69 7.91
N VAL A 287 9.31 -3.66 7.07
CA VAL A 287 10.04 -3.68 5.81
C VAL A 287 10.76 -2.35 5.62
N GLY A 288 12.00 -2.41 5.16
CA GLY A 288 12.82 -1.23 4.97
C GLY A 288 13.97 -1.17 5.95
N TYR A 289 15.07 -0.56 5.49
CA TYR A 289 16.33 -0.44 6.22
C TYR A 289 16.23 0.33 7.57
N PHE A 290 15.10 0.98 7.87
CA PHE A 290 14.98 1.97 8.96
C PHE A 290 14.26 1.51 10.23
N ILE A 291 13.96 0.22 10.43
CA ILE A 291 13.18 -0.23 11.62
C ILE A 291 14.09 -0.60 12.80
N LYS A 292 15.04 0.26 13.14
CA LYS A 292 15.76 0.30 14.44
C LYS A 292 16.92 -0.70 14.72
N HIS A 293 17.52 -1.45 13.80
CA HIS A 293 18.63 -2.37 14.19
C HIS A 293 19.82 -2.45 13.23
N GLN A 294 21.03 -2.34 13.79
CA GLN A 294 22.34 -2.41 13.13
C GLN A 294 22.86 -3.85 12.95
N ASN A 295 22.13 -4.87 13.41
CA ASN A 295 22.56 -6.27 13.32
C ASN A 295 21.96 -6.94 12.08
N ALA A 296 22.80 -7.21 11.08
CA ALA A 296 22.42 -7.69 9.75
C ALA A 296 21.83 -9.11 9.71
N ASP A 297 22.01 -9.92 10.76
CA ASP A 297 21.73 -11.35 10.72
C ASP A 297 20.33 -11.78 11.18
N GLU A 298 19.54 -10.91 11.82
CA GLU A 298 18.33 -11.38 12.55
C GLU A 298 16.99 -11.18 11.85
N ARG A 299 16.89 -10.53 10.68
CA ARG A 299 15.56 -10.14 10.15
C ARG A 299 15.33 -10.43 8.68
N ILE A 300 15.16 -11.72 8.35
CA ILE A 300 14.65 -12.22 7.05
C ILE A 300 13.37 -11.48 6.63
N ARG A 301 12.53 -11.05 7.59
CA ARG A 301 11.26 -10.36 7.34
C ARG A 301 11.46 -8.96 6.75
N ASP A 302 12.51 -8.26 7.14
CA ASP A 302 12.79 -6.88 6.71
C ASP A 302 13.37 -6.81 5.29
N MET A 303 13.80 -7.96 4.75
CA MET A 303 14.35 -8.12 3.40
C MET A 303 13.28 -8.20 2.32
N VAL A 304 12.03 -8.51 2.69
CA VAL A 304 10.91 -8.59 1.75
C VAL A 304 10.32 -7.21 1.58
N THR A 305 10.37 -6.67 0.36
CA THR A 305 9.78 -5.36 0.01
C THR A 305 8.29 -5.24 0.34
N ILE A 306 7.82 -4.02 0.62
CA ILE A 306 6.39 -3.71 0.82
C ILE A 306 5.60 -3.84 -0.49
N PHE A 307 6.32 -3.82 -1.62
CA PHE A 307 5.75 -4.00 -2.93
C PHE A 307 5.48 -5.48 -3.14
N THR A 308 4.31 -5.79 -3.70
CA THR A 308 3.87 -7.17 -3.82
C THR A 308 3.97 -7.69 -5.24
N ARG A 309 4.49 -6.89 -6.19
CA ARG A 309 4.52 -7.24 -7.61
C ARG A 309 5.56 -6.54 -8.45
N ASP A 310 5.95 -7.22 -9.52
CA ASP A 310 6.68 -6.64 -10.65
C ASP A 310 5.68 -5.98 -11.64
N GLY A 311 6.09 -4.92 -12.35
CA GLY A 311 5.31 -4.34 -13.46
C GLY A 311 5.79 -2.95 -13.88
N LEU A 312 4.95 -2.19 -14.59
CA LEU A 312 5.22 -0.77 -14.83
C LEU A 312 4.59 0.14 -13.76
N ALA A 313 5.34 1.13 -13.30
CA ALA A 313 4.84 2.25 -12.52
C ALA A 313 4.85 3.54 -13.33
N PHE A 314 3.90 4.40 -13.04
CA PHE A 314 3.79 5.74 -13.60
C PHE A 314 3.78 6.76 -12.47
N SER A 315 4.75 7.66 -12.42
CA SER A 315 4.83 8.70 -11.38
C SER A 315 5.41 10.00 -11.92
N PRO A 316 5.18 11.14 -11.25
CA PRO A 316 5.83 12.39 -11.63
C PRO A 316 7.36 12.23 -11.56
N PRO A 317 8.12 12.73 -12.55
CA PRO A 317 9.58 12.63 -12.53
C PRO A 317 10.17 13.46 -11.39
N SER A 318 10.74 12.80 -10.39
CA SER A 318 11.52 13.40 -9.30
C SER A 318 13.02 13.34 -9.60
N ILE A 319 13.80 14.18 -8.92
CA ILE A 319 15.27 14.06 -8.91
C ILE A 319 15.65 13.60 -7.52
N LYS A 320 16.20 12.39 -7.40
CA LYS A 320 16.83 11.94 -6.16
C LYS A 320 18.34 12.12 -6.27
N ARG A 321 18.92 12.81 -5.31
CA ARG A 321 20.38 12.84 -5.13
C ARG A 321 20.75 11.60 -4.34
N ILE A 322 21.38 10.63 -5.01
CA ILE A 322 22.02 9.49 -4.35
C ILE A 322 23.51 9.80 -4.44
N SER A 323 24.14 10.11 -3.30
CA SER A 323 25.50 10.67 -3.27
C SER A 323 25.59 11.99 -4.07
N ARG A 324 26.70 12.24 -4.76
CA ARG A 324 26.96 13.42 -5.60
C ARG A 324 26.29 13.37 -6.98
N GLN A 325 25.55 12.31 -7.31
CA GLN A 325 24.87 12.16 -8.60
C GLN A 325 23.37 12.45 -8.47
N ALA A 326 22.85 13.30 -9.35
CA ALA A 326 21.43 13.50 -9.51
C ALA A 326 20.88 12.42 -10.45
N ILE A 327 20.00 11.57 -9.92
CA ILE A 327 19.33 10.52 -10.69
C ILE A 327 17.86 10.91 -10.82
N MET A 328 17.36 10.96 -12.05
CA MET A 328 15.93 11.14 -12.31
C MET A 328 15.20 9.85 -11.92
N ILE A 329 14.33 9.94 -10.91
CA ILE A 329 13.48 8.84 -10.43
C ILE A 329 12.03 9.19 -10.76
N GLY A 330 11.34 8.34 -11.52
CA GLY A 330 9.94 8.54 -11.88
C GLY A 330 9.73 8.60 -13.40
N GLY A 331 8.57 9.08 -13.82
CA GLY A 331 8.07 8.89 -15.19
C GLY A 331 7.47 7.50 -15.35
N ILE A 332 7.68 6.89 -16.53
CA ILE A 332 7.24 5.51 -16.80
C ILE A 332 8.43 4.59 -16.55
N GLY A 333 8.34 3.81 -15.48
CA GLY A 333 9.41 2.93 -15.02
C GLY A 333 8.97 1.47 -14.99
N SER A 334 9.88 0.58 -15.36
CA SER A 334 9.79 -0.85 -15.10
C SER A 334 10.28 -1.12 -13.69
N GLU A 335 9.41 -1.63 -12.83
CA GLU A 335 9.69 -1.97 -11.44
C GLU A 335 9.75 -3.48 -11.26
N SER A 336 10.75 -3.95 -10.52
CA SER A 336 10.77 -5.35 -10.09
C SER A 336 11.32 -5.51 -8.69
N LEU A 337 10.72 -6.44 -7.97
CA LEU A 337 11.01 -6.72 -6.58
C LEU A 337 12.43 -7.24 -6.42
N GLU A 338 13.14 -6.68 -5.46
CA GLU A 338 14.48 -7.08 -5.03
C GLU A 338 14.55 -7.07 -3.50
N ALA A 339 15.62 -7.65 -2.94
CA ALA A 339 15.84 -7.59 -1.51
C ALA A 339 16.07 -6.13 -1.07
N VAL A 340 15.52 -5.80 0.09
CA VAL A 340 15.77 -4.51 0.74
C VAL A 340 17.20 -4.48 1.28
N THR A 341 17.96 -3.45 0.90
CA THR A 341 19.31 -3.15 1.40
C THR A 341 19.42 -1.66 1.71
N PRO A 342 20.46 -1.16 2.41
CA PRO A 342 20.69 0.27 2.56
C PRO A 342 20.72 1.02 1.21
N GLU A 343 21.30 0.41 0.17
CA GLU A 343 21.37 0.99 -1.17
C GLU A 343 20.07 0.83 -1.97
N ASN A 344 19.22 -0.14 -1.60
CA ASN A 344 17.91 -0.40 -2.17
C ASN A 344 16.84 -0.48 -1.07
N SER A 345 16.61 0.64 -0.36
CA SER A 345 15.75 0.67 0.84
C SER A 345 14.28 0.32 0.59
N VAL A 346 13.86 0.40 -0.67
CA VAL A 346 12.50 0.13 -1.14
C VAL A 346 12.37 -1.33 -1.60
N GLY A 347 13.48 -2.00 -1.92
CA GLY A 347 13.48 -3.34 -2.49
C GLY A 347 12.88 -3.38 -3.90
N LEU A 348 13.19 -2.37 -4.72
CA LEU A 348 12.74 -2.27 -6.11
C LEU A 348 13.91 -1.91 -7.02
N ARG A 349 14.10 -2.71 -8.08
CA ARG A 349 14.88 -2.30 -9.24
C ARG A 349 13.98 -1.51 -10.19
N ARG A 350 14.40 -0.29 -10.53
CA ARG A 350 13.71 0.56 -11.50
C ARG A 350 14.54 0.71 -12.77
N ILE A 351 13.94 0.40 -13.93
CA ILE A 351 14.52 0.69 -15.26
C ILE A 351 13.62 1.70 -15.96
N LYS A 352 14.21 2.79 -16.45
CA LYS A 352 13.48 3.79 -17.24
C LYS A 352 13.02 3.16 -18.56
N ILE A 353 11.74 3.32 -18.89
CA ILE A 353 11.21 2.94 -20.19
C ILE A 353 11.54 4.02 -21.21
N VAL A 354 12.06 3.63 -22.38
CA VAL A 354 12.46 4.55 -23.45
C VAL A 354 11.61 4.33 -24.70
N PRO A 355 11.26 5.40 -25.46
CA PRO A 355 10.57 5.26 -26.73
C PRO A 355 11.33 4.36 -27.72
N GLY A 356 10.61 3.60 -28.52
CA GLY A 356 11.17 2.64 -29.49
C GLY A 356 11.58 1.30 -28.88
N GLN A 357 11.88 1.23 -27.58
CA GLN A 357 12.26 -0.02 -26.88
C GLN A 357 11.70 -0.09 -25.46
N LEU A 358 10.66 -0.92 -25.25
CA LEU A 358 10.08 -1.16 -23.93
C LEU A 358 10.62 -2.45 -23.32
N GLU A 359 11.19 -2.37 -22.11
CA GLU A 359 11.55 -3.53 -21.29
C GLU A 359 10.53 -3.68 -20.15
N ILE A 360 9.45 -4.44 -20.41
CA ILE A 360 8.35 -4.62 -19.47
C ILE A 360 8.58 -5.90 -18.66
N PRO A 361 8.60 -5.87 -17.32
CA PRO A 361 8.92 -7.05 -16.55
C PRO A 361 7.74 -8.03 -16.58
N ASN A 362 8.03 -9.32 -16.51
CA ASN A 362 6.98 -10.31 -16.39
C ASN A 362 6.22 -10.09 -15.08
N ARG A 363 4.90 -9.93 -15.18
CA ARG A 363 4.06 -9.70 -14.01
C ARG A 363 4.18 -10.88 -13.07
N LEU A 364 4.67 -10.58 -11.88
CA LEU A 364 4.79 -11.52 -10.77
C LEU A 364 4.09 -10.92 -9.57
N TRP A 365 3.44 -11.77 -8.76
CA TRP A 365 2.98 -11.42 -7.42
C TRP A 365 3.79 -12.19 -6.41
N VAL A 366 4.43 -11.51 -5.45
CA VAL A 366 5.28 -12.13 -4.42
C VAL A 366 4.48 -13.13 -3.58
N HIS A 367 3.19 -12.85 -3.37
CA HIS A 367 2.29 -13.74 -2.65
C HIS A 367 2.14 -15.09 -3.34
N ASP A 368 2.33 -15.22 -4.66
CA ASP A 368 2.27 -16.53 -5.32
C ASP A 368 3.44 -17.45 -4.90
N TYR A 369 4.47 -16.90 -4.25
CA TYR A 369 5.69 -17.58 -3.82
C TYR A 369 5.89 -17.58 -2.30
N ALA A 370 5.08 -16.83 -1.55
CA ALA A 370 5.16 -16.70 -0.10
C ALA A 370 4.23 -17.68 0.66
N TRP A 371 4.10 -18.91 0.17
CA TRP A 371 3.30 -19.96 0.84
C TRP A 371 4.04 -21.28 0.87
N ALA A 372 4.13 -21.89 2.06
CA ALA A 372 4.76 -23.20 2.26
C ALA A 372 3.91 -24.38 1.77
N LEU A 373 2.63 -24.17 1.41
CA LEU A 373 1.69 -25.20 0.97
C LEU A 373 0.58 -24.58 0.10
N GLY A 374 0.71 -24.63 -1.23
CA GLY A 374 -0.32 -24.10 -2.14
C GLY A 374 -1.67 -24.84 -2.04
N ARG A 375 -2.79 -24.10 -2.14
CA ARG A 375 -4.17 -24.63 -2.09
C ARG A 375 -4.57 -25.54 -3.28
N LYS A 376 -3.81 -25.56 -4.37
CA LYS A 376 -4.08 -26.39 -5.56
C LYS A 376 -2.78 -26.68 -6.32
N GLY A 377 -2.28 -27.92 -6.26
CA GLY A 377 -1.17 -28.39 -7.12
C GLY A 377 0.11 -28.77 -6.36
N ASN A 378 0.75 -29.85 -6.81
CA ASN A 378 1.89 -30.57 -6.20
C ASN A 378 3.23 -29.80 -6.12
N THR A 379 3.22 -28.49 -5.85
CA THR A 379 4.43 -27.69 -5.67
C THR A 379 4.37 -26.99 -4.32
N PHE A 380 5.05 -27.57 -3.32
CA PHE A 380 5.08 -27.07 -1.95
C PHE A 380 5.98 -25.84 -1.78
N PHE A 381 6.99 -25.69 -2.64
CA PHE A 381 7.96 -24.60 -2.59
C PHE A 381 8.37 -24.22 -4.01
N LYS A 382 8.48 -22.93 -4.29
CA LYS A 382 9.11 -22.39 -5.50
C LYS A 382 9.91 -21.16 -5.12
N MET A 383 11.09 -21.03 -5.70
CA MET A 383 11.81 -19.76 -5.66
C MET A 383 11.16 -18.74 -6.60
N LEU A 384 11.36 -17.45 -6.31
CA LEU A 384 10.88 -16.40 -7.22
C LEU A 384 11.59 -16.56 -8.56
N PRO A 385 10.92 -16.60 -9.72
CA PRO A 385 11.58 -16.71 -11.02
C PRO A 385 12.66 -15.64 -11.19
N LYS A 386 13.68 -15.99 -12.00
CA LYS A 386 14.70 -15.05 -12.44
C LYS A 386 14.04 -13.81 -13.04
N HIS A 387 14.72 -12.68 -12.90
CA HIS A 387 14.23 -11.45 -13.46
C HIS A 387 14.09 -11.60 -14.98
N SER A 388 12.92 -11.32 -15.53
CA SER A 388 12.71 -11.37 -16.99
C SER A 388 11.85 -10.22 -17.49
N TYR A 389 12.23 -9.68 -18.64
CA TYR A 389 11.54 -8.60 -19.34
C TYR A 389 11.06 -9.07 -20.71
N HIS A 390 9.80 -8.82 -21.02
CA HIS A 390 9.34 -8.77 -22.39
C HIS A 390 9.89 -7.52 -23.07
N VAL A 391 10.68 -7.73 -24.11
CA VAL A 391 11.29 -6.66 -24.90
C VAL A 391 10.38 -6.36 -26.08
N TYR A 392 9.89 -5.13 -26.15
CA TYR A 392 9.12 -4.64 -27.28
C TYR A 392 9.94 -3.64 -28.06
N ARG A 393 9.96 -3.74 -29.40
CA ARG A 393 10.49 -2.71 -30.29
C ARG A 393 9.34 -2.12 -31.10
N GLU A 394 9.18 -0.81 -31.06
CA GLU A 394 8.06 -0.10 -31.68
C GLU A 394 6.69 -0.71 -31.30
N GLY A 395 6.55 -1.18 -30.05
CA GLY A 395 5.33 -1.83 -29.53
C GLY A 395 5.10 -3.30 -29.93
N LYS A 396 5.98 -3.91 -30.72
CA LYS A 396 5.96 -5.33 -31.09
C LYS A 396 6.88 -6.15 -30.19
N LEU A 397 6.40 -7.28 -29.67
CA LEU A 397 7.22 -8.18 -28.85
C LEU A 397 8.32 -8.79 -29.74
N VAL A 398 9.58 -8.62 -29.36
CA VAL A 398 10.73 -9.17 -30.10
C VAL A 398 11.45 -10.27 -29.34
N GLY A 399 11.22 -10.41 -28.03
CA GLY A 399 11.80 -11.48 -27.24
C GLY A 399 11.64 -11.30 -25.74
N VAL A 400 12.32 -12.16 -25.00
CA VAL A 400 12.40 -12.13 -23.54
C VAL A 400 13.86 -12.00 -23.13
N LYS A 401 14.17 -11.00 -22.31
CA LYS A 401 15.49 -10.77 -21.73
C LYS A 401 15.48 -11.24 -20.30
N VAL A 402 16.30 -12.23 -19.97
CA VAL A 402 16.52 -12.66 -18.57
C VAL A 402 17.70 -11.86 -18.02
N VAL A 403 17.55 -11.34 -16.81
CA VAL A 403 18.58 -10.58 -16.12
C VAL A 403 18.88 -11.27 -14.79
N GLU A 404 20.16 -11.41 -14.49
CA GLU A 404 20.57 -11.94 -13.19
C GLU A 404 20.77 -10.78 -12.21
N SER A 405 20.48 -11.02 -10.92
CA SER A 405 20.55 -10.00 -9.88
C SER A 405 20.75 -10.69 -8.52
N VAL A 406 21.85 -10.35 -7.85
CA VAL A 406 22.14 -10.84 -6.49
C VAL A 406 21.02 -10.45 -5.54
N ARG A 407 20.48 -9.22 -5.67
CA ARG A 407 19.37 -8.76 -4.84
C ARG A 407 18.06 -9.50 -5.10
N ARG A 408 17.77 -9.90 -6.35
CA ARG A 408 16.58 -10.72 -6.67
C ARG A 408 16.72 -12.12 -6.09
N ASP A 409 17.91 -12.71 -6.18
CA ASP A 409 18.18 -14.03 -5.60
C ASP A 409 18.17 -13.99 -4.07
N ALA A 410 18.71 -12.94 -3.44
CA ALA A 410 18.59 -12.70 -2.02
C ALA A 410 17.12 -12.66 -1.56
N LEU A 411 16.24 -11.93 -2.29
CA LEU A 411 14.81 -11.92 -1.99
C LEU A 411 14.19 -13.32 -2.14
N SER A 412 14.59 -14.06 -3.17
CA SER A 412 14.16 -15.43 -3.41
C SER A 412 14.57 -16.36 -2.26
N PHE A 413 15.80 -16.25 -1.77
CA PHE A 413 16.29 -17.00 -0.62
C PHE A 413 15.57 -16.61 0.68
N ALA A 414 15.28 -15.33 0.89
CA ALA A 414 14.54 -14.84 2.05
C ALA A 414 13.12 -15.44 2.11
N LEU A 415 12.43 -15.51 0.97
CA LEU A 415 11.13 -16.16 0.87
C LEU A 415 11.23 -17.67 1.06
N ALA A 416 12.25 -18.30 0.46
CA ALA A 416 12.48 -19.74 0.62
C ALA A 416 12.69 -20.12 2.08
N ILE A 417 13.60 -19.45 2.81
CA ILE A 417 13.84 -19.75 4.22
C ILE A 417 12.60 -19.47 5.09
N SER A 418 11.85 -18.41 4.80
CA SER A 418 10.58 -18.14 5.49
C SER A 418 9.57 -19.27 5.28
N ASN A 419 9.46 -19.80 4.06
CA ASN A 419 8.57 -20.91 3.76
C ASN A 419 9.03 -22.21 4.44
N LEU A 420 10.34 -22.48 4.48
CA LEU A 420 10.92 -23.64 5.16
C LEU A 420 10.67 -23.58 6.68
N GLN A 421 10.77 -22.39 7.29
CA GLN A 421 10.44 -22.19 8.71
C GLN A 421 8.96 -22.44 9.00
N VAL A 422 8.05 -21.88 8.20
CA VAL A 422 6.61 -22.13 8.33
C VAL A 422 6.30 -23.63 8.20
N LEU A 423 7.02 -24.33 7.33
CA LEU A 423 6.89 -25.78 7.19
C LEU A 423 7.31 -26.50 8.48
N SER A 424 8.48 -26.16 9.03
CA SER A 424 8.95 -26.71 10.31
C SER A 424 7.93 -26.48 11.42
N ASP A 425 7.45 -25.25 11.58
CA ASP A 425 6.49 -24.90 12.61
C ASP A 425 5.19 -25.71 12.48
N LEU A 426 4.70 -25.87 11.25
CA LEU A 426 3.53 -26.69 10.98
C LEU A 426 3.74 -28.15 11.43
N PHE A 427 4.87 -28.77 11.07
CA PHE A 427 5.15 -30.17 11.42
C PHE A 427 5.50 -30.39 12.89
N LEU A 428 6.07 -29.38 13.55
CA LEU A 428 6.41 -29.44 14.96
C LEU A 428 5.24 -29.02 15.86
N SER A 429 4.15 -28.47 15.30
CA SER A 429 2.96 -28.09 16.05
C SER A 429 2.30 -29.29 16.75
N PRO A 430 1.79 -29.11 17.99
CA PRO A 430 1.09 -30.17 18.73
C PRO A 430 -0.07 -30.77 17.94
N GLU A 431 -0.86 -29.94 17.28
CA GLU A 431 -2.04 -30.33 16.51
C GLU A 431 -1.70 -31.30 15.36
N VAL A 432 -0.59 -31.07 14.66
CA VAL A 432 -0.15 -31.95 13.56
C VAL A 432 0.47 -33.24 14.10
N ARG A 433 1.19 -33.15 15.23
CA ARG A 433 1.71 -34.34 15.95
C ARG A 433 0.58 -35.24 16.45
N GLU A 434 -0.48 -34.66 16.99
CA GLU A 434 -1.67 -35.36 17.49
C GLU A 434 -2.50 -35.96 16.36
N ARG A 435 -2.68 -35.22 15.25
CA ARG A 435 -3.42 -35.69 14.06
C ARG A 435 -2.67 -36.77 13.26
N ARG A 436 -1.46 -37.17 13.67
CA ARG A 436 -0.62 -38.20 13.03
C ARG A 436 -0.58 -38.03 11.51
N MET A 437 -0.15 -36.87 11.04
CA MET A 437 -0.02 -36.61 9.61
C MET A 437 0.68 -37.81 8.92
N PRO A 438 0.07 -38.43 7.88
CA PRO A 438 0.54 -39.72 7.42
C PRO A 438 2.03 -39.68 7.05
N LYS A 439 2.84 -40.63 7.54
CA LYS A 439 4.28 -40.73 7.22
C LYS A 439 4.55 -40.65 5.70
N ARG A 440 3.60 -41.11 4.87
CA ARG A 440 3.66 -40.99 3.40
C ARG A 440 3.65 -39.53 2.91
N LYS A 441 2.87 -38.64 3.53
CA LYS A 441 2.81 -37.21 3.18
C LYS A 441 4.10 -36.48 3.56
N ILE A 442 4.68 -36.80 4.73
CA ILE A 442 5.98 -36.26 5.14
C ILE A 442 7.08 -36.71 4.18
N ARG A 443 7.14 -38.02 3.85
CA ARG A 443 8.07 -38.55 2.85
C ARG A 443 7.91 -37.88 1.49
N PHE A 444 6.67 -37.65 1.05
CA PHE A 444 6.40 -36.95 -0.19
C PHE A 444 6.94 -35.51 -0.19
N ILE A 445 6.80 -34.79 0.93
CA ILE A 445 7.31 -33.42 1.07
C ILE A 445 8.84 -33.39 1.09
N ILE A 446 9.49 -34.27 1.86
CA ILE A 446 10.95 -34.40 1.84
C ILE A 446 11.45 -34.70 0.44
N ARG A 447 10.82 -35.67 -0.23
CA ARG A 447 11.15 -36.03 -1.60
C ARG A 447 11.01 -34.82 -2.52
N ALA A 448 9.91 -34.07 -2.42
CA ALA A 448 9.71 -32.87 -3.21
C ALA A 448 10.77 -31.78 -2.94
N ILE A 449 11.19 -31.60 -1.67
CA ILE A 449 12.27 -30.68 -1.32
C ILE A 449 13.58 -31.14 -1.97
N ARG A 450 13.96 -32.42 -1.79
CA ARG A 450 15.21 -32.97 -2.31
C ARG A 450 15.26 -33.03 -3.84
N GLU A 451 14.17 -33.40 -4.50
CA GLU A 451 14.15 -33.60 -5.95
C GLU A 451 13.87 -32.33 -6.75
N LYS A 452 13.19 -31.33 -6.15
CA LYS A 452 12.80 -30.10 -6.87
C LYS A 452 13.47 -28.85 -6.31
N PHE A 453 13.33 -28.61 -5.00
CA PHE A 453 13.83 -27.37 -4.39
C PHE A 453 15.36 -27.36 -4.31
N VAL A 454 16.00 -28.44 -3.88
CA VAL A 454 17.46 -28.49 -3.73
C VAL A 454 18.19 -28.23 -5.06
N PRO A 455 17.85 -28.87 -6.20
CA PRO A 455 18.50 -28.56 -7.47
C PRO A 455 18.30 -27.12 -7.91
N GLU A 456 17.10 -26.56 -7.72
CA GLU A 456 16.83 -25.14 -8.03
C GLU A 456 17.68 -24.23 -7.15
N PHE A 457 17.79 -24.53 -5.85
CA PHE A 457 18.54 -23.75 -4.87
C PHE A 457 20.03 -23.77 -5.19
N GLU A 458 20.56 -24.95 -5.50
CA GLU A 458 21.96 -25.13 -5.87
C GLU A 458 22.31 -24.35 -7.14
N GLY A 459 21.47 -24.42 -8.18
CA GLY A 459 21.66 -23.63 -9.40
C GLY A 459 21.64 -22.12 -9.13
N ARG A 460 20.69 -21.65 -8.32
CA ARG A 460 20.60 -20.24 -7.88
C ARG A 460 21.80 -19.81 -7.07
N ARG A 461 22.23 -20.63 -6.11
CA ARG A 461 23.40 -20.36 -5.27
C ARG A 461 24.63 -20.16 -6.14
N GLN A 462 24.90 -21.08 -7.06
CA GLN A 462 26.07 -20.99 -7.95
C GLN A 462 26.03 -19.75 -8.84
N SER A 463 24.90 -19.46 -9.50
CA SER A 463 24.74 -18.23 -10.29
C SER A 463 24.94 -16.98 -9.42
N CYS A 464 24.36 -16.95 -8.23
CA CYS A 464 24.49 -15.81 -7.32
C CYS A 464 25.95 -15.57 -6.90
N LEU A 465 26.69 -16.63 -6.53
CA LEU A 465 28.12 -16.55 -6.18
C LEU A 465 28.99 -16.07 -7.36
N GLN A 466 28.67 -16.50 -8.59
CA GLN A 466 29.38 -16.06 -9.80
C GLN A 466 29.20 -14.55 -10.08
N LEU A 467 28.08 -13.96 -9.65
CA LEU A 467 27.78 -12.54 -9.83
C LEU A 467 28.37 -11.63 -8.74
N PHE A 468 28.86 -12.19 -7.64
CA PHE A 468 29.41 -11.39 -6.54
C PHE A 468 30.57 -10.46 -6.93
N PRO A 469 31.49 -10.82 -7.86
CA PRO A 469 32.50 -9.88 -8.33
C PRO A 469 31.92 -8.65 -9.04
N GLU A 470 30.72 -8.75 -9.63
CA GLU A 470 30.08 -7.70 -10.44
C GLU A 470 29.05 -6.88 -9.65
N GLU A 471 28.53 -7.41 -8.54
CA GLU A 471 27.56 -6.71 -7.70
C GLU A 471 28.26 -5.60 -6.88
N PRO A 472 27.90 -4.32 -7.01
CA PRO A 472 28.50 -3.26 -6.19
C PRO A 472 27.96 -3.21 -4.75
N ASP A 473 26.75 -3.73 -4.49
CA ASP A 473 26.11 -3.69 -3.18
C ASP A 473 26.67 -4.77 -2.25
N GLU A 474 27.70 -4.43 -1.48
CA GLU A 474 28.31 -5.33 -0.51
C GLU A 474 27.32 -5.87 0.53
N GLN A 475 26.30 -5.08 0.87
CA GLN A 475 25.28 -5.54 1.82
C GLN A 475 24.38 -6.60 1.16
N ALA A 476 24.04 -6.47 -0.12
CA ALA A 476 23.31 -7.50 -0.85
C ALA A 476 24.08 -8.84 -0.86
N LYS A 477 25.40 -8.82 -1.06
CA LYS A 477 26.25 -10.03 -1.02
C LYS A 477 26.22 -10.69 0.35
N ARG A 478 26.45 -9.92 1.42
CA ARG A 478 26.42 -10.42 2.81
C ARG A 478 25.07 -11.04 3.14
N VAL A 479 23.99 -10.37 2.75
CA VAL A 479 22.62 -10.86 2.94
C VAL A 479 22.41 -12.17 2.19
N ALA A 480 22.79 -12.24 0.90
CA ALA A 480 22.67 -13.45 0.11
C ALA A 480 23.45 -14.62 0.75
N LEU A 481 24.70 -14.40 1.16
CA LEU A 481 25.53 -15.40 1.84
C LEU A 481 24.91 -15.90 3.14
N SER A 482 24.42 -14.99 3.99
CA SER A 482 23.76 -15.34 5.26
C SER A 482 22.53 -16.20 5.01
N LEU A 483 21.71 -15.84 4.01
CA LEU A 483 20.50 -16.61 3.63
C LEU A 483 20.84 -17.98 3.03
N ILE A 484 21.85 -18.05 2.16
CA ILE A 484 22.38 -19.31 1.61
C ILE A 484 22.79 -20.25 2.75
N GLY A 485 23.63 -19.78 3.67
CA GLY A 485 24.09 -20.59 4.81
C GLY A 485 22.95 -21.05 5.72
N LYS A 486 21.90 -20.22 5.92
CA LYS A 486 20.70 -20.61 6.67
C LYS A 486 19.92 -21.72 5.97
N ILE A 487 19.75 -21.64 4.64
CA ILE A 487 19.07 -22.67 3.85
C ILE A 487 19.88 -23.97 3.88
N GLU A 488 21.20 -23.91 3.67
CA GLU A 488 22.08 -25.08 3.73
C GLU A 488 22.02 -25.78 5.09
N LYS A 489 22.08 -25.00 6.19
CA LYS A 489 21.94 -25.53 7.54
C LYS A 489 20.56 -26.18 7.75
N TRP A 490 19.49 -25.56 7.26
CA TRP A 490 18.14 -26.13 7.37
C TRP A 490 18.04 -27.45 6.58
N LEU A 491 18.55 -27.48 5.34
CA LEU A 491 18.53 -28.67 4.49
C LEU A 491 19.35 -29.83 5.07
N ALA A 492 20.50 -29.54 5.68
CA ALA A 492 21.33 -30.53 6.38
C ALA A 492 20.61 -31.15 7.58
N ASN A 493 19.63 -30.44 8.16
CA ASN A 493 18.85 -30.87 9.33
C ASN A 493 17.37 -31.10 9.01
N ILE A 494 17.03 -31.38 7.74
CA ILE A 494 15.65 -31.47 7.26
C ILE A 494 14.81 -32.49 8.06
N ASP A 495 15.38 -33.63 8.42
CA ASP A 495 14.66 -34.68 9.15
C ASP A 495 14.27 -34.19 10.56
N THR A 496 15.20 -33.53 11.26
CA THR A 496 14.96 -32.89 12.57
C THR A 496 13.88 -31.81 12.47
N HIS A 497 13.98 -30.95 11.47
CA HIS A 497 13.04 -29.85 11.24
C HIS A 497 11.61 -30.31 10.92
N LEU A 498 11.45 -31.55 10.44
CA LEU A 498 10.17 -32.14 10.10
C LEU A 498 9.71 -33.19 11.13
N GLY A 499 10.36 -33.25 12.30
CA GLY A 499 9.99 -34.14 13.39
C GLY A 499 10.17 -35.63 13.05
N ILE A 500 11.05 -35.94 12.10
CA ILE A 500 11.37 -37.31 11.72
C ILE A 500 12.52 -37.78 12.59
N ASN A 501 12.21 -38.65 13.53
CA ASN A 501 13.23 -39.47 14.17
C ASN A 501 13.71 -40.49 13.13
N THR A 502 14.96 -40.39 12.69
CA THR A 502 15.54 -41.32 11.69
C THR A 502 15.42 -42.80 12.11
N LYS A 503 15.30 -43.06 13.42
CA LYS A 503 15.02 -44.40 13.98
C LYS A 503 13.63 -44.95 13.66
N ASP A 504 12.63 -44.09 13.42
CA ASP A 504 11.24 -44.50 13.13
C ASP A 504 11.01 -44.88 11.66
N PHE A 505 12.04 -44.77 10.82
CA PHE A 505 11.98 -44.98 9.37
C PHE A 505 12.91 -46.09 8.88
N TYR A 506 13.94 -46.44 9.65
CA TYR A 506 14.71 -47.67 9.46
C TYR A 506 14.08 -48.80 10.30
N ASN A 507 12.87 -49.22 9.93
CA ASN A 507 12.43 -50.56 10.26
C ASN A 507 12.55 -51.42 8.99
N PRO A 508 13.63 -52.21 8.83
CA PRO A 508 13.83 -53.05 7.65
C PRO A 508 12.72 -54.11 7.46
N ASP A 509 11.84 -54.31 8.45
CA ASP A 509 10.81 -55.36 8.43
C ASP A 509 9.47 -54.93 7.82
N VAL A 510 9.33 -53.70 7.30
CA VAL A 510 8.14 -53.31 6.53
C VAL A 510 8.45 -53.43 5.05
N GLY A 511 8.32 -54.65 4.54
CA GLY A 511 8.53 -55.04 3.16
C GLY A 511 7.81 -54.16 2.15
N THR A 512 8.48 -53.96 1.01
CA THR A 512 7.98 -53.41 -0.25
C THR A 512 6.72 -54.09 -0.74
#